data_AF-A0A535W6A4-F1
#
_entry.id   AF-A0A535W6A4-F1
#
_cell.length_a   1.000
_cell.length_b   1.000
_cell.length_c   1.000
_cell.angle_alpha   90.00
_cell.angle_beta   90.00
_cell.angle_gamma   90.00
#
_symmetry.space_group_name_H-M   'P 1'
#
loop_
_entity.id
_entity.type
_entity.pdbx_description
1 polymer ?
#
loop_
_entity_poly.entity_id
_entity_poly.type
_entity_poly.pdbx_seq_one_letter_code
_entity_poly.pdbx_strand_id
1 'polypeptide(L)'
;MRRRNRTSGWSRRATDMKRGGPTRRRRGQALAEMALVLPVLCLLVMGGFDATIFVADRVTGGYAVRQSARLAVELGGAQTNPRATTTQIDLQIVRNTLAITRGLTSATVVEIDIYGPSQADGTYRAGDPIDRYLINGTAITPGTQTFPLQNRIQMPPNETSIGVRLVWRYTAPAGVFPRPMQVVDYAVMKAAPVLV
;
A
#
# COMPACT_ATOMS: atom_id res chain seq x y z
N MET A 1 65.75 84.98 31.17
CA MET A 1 64.38 84.39 31.20
C MET A 1 64.47 82.97 30.64
N ARG A 2 64.05 81.95 31.42
CA ARG A 2 63.47 80.61 31.06
C ARG A 2 64.11 79.79 29.89
N ARG A 3 64.29 78.47 29.93
CA ARG A 3 64.03 77.34 30.85
C ARG A 3 64.69 76.09 30.21
N ARG A 4 65.17 75.13 31.01
CA ARG A 4 65.49 73.74 30.60
C ARG A 4 64.23 72.91 30.30
N ASN A 5 64.34 71.90 29.42
CA ASN A 5 63.83 70.50 29.51
C ASN A 5 63.94 69.84 28.10
N ARG A 6 64.71 68.77 27.82
CA ARG A 6 64.52 67.32 28.11
C ARG A 6 63.06 66.88 27.82
N THR A 7 62.72 65.91 26.95
CA THR A 7 63.17 64.51 26.84
C THR A 7 62.53 63.81 25.61
N SER A 8 63.16 62.69 25.20
CA SER A 8 62.58 61.38 24.85
C SER A 8 61.58 61.18 23.69
N GLY A 9 61.89 60.17 22.87
CA GLY A 9 60.85 59.25 22.37
C GLY A 9 61.11 58.64 20.99
N TRP A 10 61.99 57.64 20.91
CA TRP A 10 61.93 56.64 19.84
C TRP A 10 60.60 55.86 19.93
N SER A 11 59.88 55.71 18.82
CA SER A 11 59.31 54.40 18.46
C SER A 11 59.01 54.34 16.96
N ARG A 12 59.79 53.51 16.26
CA ARG A 12 59.44 52.96 14.96
C ARG A 12 58.34 51.91 15.21
N ARG A 13 57.16 52.05 14.61
CA ARG A 13 56.24 50.94 14.34
C ARG A 13 56.18 50.81 12.81
N ALA A 14 56.96 49.90 12.23
CA ALA A 14 56.60 48.50 12.05
C ALA A 14 55.28 48.36 11.28
N THR A 15 55.42 48.32 9.96
CA THR A 15 54.73 47.36 9.07
C THR A 15 53.37 46.86 9.55
N ASP A 16 52.29 47.44 9.04
CA ASP A 16 51.03 46.71 8.92
C ASP A 16 51.03 46.00 7.55
N MET A 17 51.72 44.86 7.51
CA MET A 17 51.63 43.90 6.42
C MET A 17 50.41 43.01 6.65
N LYS A 18 49.48 43.06 5.69
CA LYS A 18 48.59 41.99 5.22
C LYS A 18 47.99 41.06 6.29
N ARG A 19 46.67 41.15 6.47
CA ARG A 19 45.84 39.96 6.69
C ARG A 19 44.84 39.78 5.56
N GLY A 20 45.33 39.19 4.47
CA GLY A 20 44.47 38.32 3.67
C GLY A 20 44.00 37.19 4.57
N GLY A 21 42.80 37.35 5.15
CA GLY A 21 42.18 36.34 5.99
C GLY A 21 42.03 35.02 5.21
N PRO A 22 42.18 33.86 5.87
CA PRO A 22 42.17 32.58 5.18
C PRO A 22 40.79 32.34 4.56
N THR A 23 40.69 32.44 3.23
CA THR A 23 39.52 32.03 2.43
C THR A 23 39.31 30.50 2.42
N ARG A 24 40.08 29.76 3.23
CA ARG A 24 40.08 28.29 3.30
C ARG A 24 38.88 27.66 4.02
N ARG A 25 37.97 28.44 4.61
CA ARG A 25 36.83 27.92 5.39
C ARG A 25 35.52 27.73 4.60
N ARG A 26 35.38 28.36 3.43
CA ARG A 26 34.11 28.30 2.66
C ARG A 26 33.80 26.93 2.04
N ARG A 27 34.82 26.14 1.71
CA ARG A 27 34.63 24.80 1.10
C ARG A 27 34.21 23.72 2.10
N GLY A 28 34.64 23.82 3.37
CA GLY A 28 34.28 22.86 4.42
C GLY A 28 32.89 23.10 5.02
N GLN A 29 32.44 24.36 5.03
CA GLN A 29 31.10 24.73 5.52
C GLN A 29 29.99 24.16 4.62
N ALA A 30 30.13 24.28 3.30
CA ALA A 30 29.15 23.72 2.36
C ALA A 30 29.04 22.19 2.48
N LEU A 31 30.14 21.49 2.78
CA LEU A 31 30.15 20.06 3.07
C LEU A 31 29.40 19.73 4.36
N ALA A 32 29.57 20.54 5.42
CA ALA A 32 28.87 20.35 6.69
C ALA A 32 27.36 20.62 6.57
N GLU A 33 26.96 21.62 5.78
CA GLU A 33 25.56 21.92 5.51
C GLU A 33 24.92 20.80 4.67
N MET A 34 25.60 20.30 3.64
CA MET A 34 25.09 19.17 2.85
C MET A 34 25.01 17.87 3.67
N ALA A 35 25.93 17.64 4.61
CA ALA A 35 25.88 16.45 5.47
C ALA A 35 24.62 16.38 6.33
N LEU A 36 24.00 17.53 6.65
CA LEU A 36 22.74 17.58 7.40
C LEU A 36 21.51 17.43 6.48
N VAL A 37 21.60 17.90 5.23
CA VAL A 37 20.49 17.84 4.26
C VAL A 37 20.39 16.47 3.57
N LEU A 38 21.53 15.84 3.28
CA LEU A 38 21.58 14.54 2.59
C LEU A 38 20.72 13.43 3.23
N PRO A 39 20.76 13.19 4.56
CA PRO A 39 19.93 12.14 5.16
C PRO A 39 18.43 12.40 5.01
N VAL A 40 18.01 13.68 5.04
CA VAL A 40 16.61 14.06 4.82
C VAL A 40 16.21 13.81 3.37
N LEU A 41 17.07 14.16 2.41
CA LEU A 41 16.83 13.88 0.99
C LEU A 41 16.77 12.37 0.72
N CYS A 42 17.67 11.57 1.30
CA CYS A 42 17.63 10.12 1.18
C CYS A 42 16.31 9.53 1.71
N LEU A 43 15.86 9.99 2.88
CA LEU A 43 14.57 9.56 3.44
C LEU A 43 13.39 9.93 2.54
N LEU A 44 13.39 11.14 1.95
CA LEU A 44 12.34 11.56 1.02
C LEU A 44 12.32 10.71 -0.25
N VAL A 45 13.49 10.38 -0.80
CA VAL A 45 13.59 9.53 -1.99
C VAL A 45 13.13 8.10 -1.69
N MET A 46 13.58 7.52 -0.57
CA MET A 46 13.14 6.17 -0.15
C MET A 46 11.63 6.14 0.13
N GLY A 47 11.10 7.16 0.82
CA GLY A 47 9.67 7.26 1.11
C GLY A 47 8.82 7.41 -0.15
N GLY A 48 9.28 8.21 -1.13
CA GLY A 48 8.63 8.36 -2.42
C GLY A 48 8.63 7.07 -3.24
N PHE A 49 9.73 6.31 -3.19
CA PHE A 49 9.83 5.01 -3.83
C PHE A 49 8.84 4.00 -3.23
N ASP A 50 8.82 3.86 -1.90
CA ASP A 50 7.88 2.98 -1.20
C ASP A 50 6.43 3.38 -1.50
N ALA A 51 6.09 4.67 -1.45
CA ALA A 51 4.76 5.16 -1.77
C ALA A 51 4.33 4.82 -3.22
N THR A 52 5.25 4.91 -4.18
CA THR A 52 4.96 4.58 -5.58
C THR A 52 4.59 3.11 -5.73
N ILE A 53 5.36 2.22 -5.10
CA ILE A 53 5.09 0.78 -5.14
C ILE A 53 3.79 0.46 -4.41
N PHE A 54 3.53 1.09 -3.26
CA PHE A 54 2.27 0.91 -2.54
C PHE A 54 1.06 1.26 -3.40
N VAL A 55 1.10 2.37 -4.14
CA VAL A 55 0.01 2.77 -5.03
C VAL A 55 -0.15 1.80 -6.20
N ALA A 56 0.96 1.32 -6.79
CA ALA A 56 0.91 0.32 -7.86
C ALA A 56 0.28 -1.01 -7.38
N ASP A 57 0.67 -1.48 -6.19
CA ASP A 57 0.10 -2.67 -5.56
C ASP A 57 -1.39 -2.45 -5.24
N ARG A 58 -1.79 -1.25 -4.79
CA ARG A 58 -3.21 -0.91 -4.54
C ARG A 58 -4.07 -0.94 -5.79
N VAL A 59 -3.56 -0.43 -6.93
CA VAL A 59 -4.27 -0.51 -8.21
C VAL A 59 -4.44 -1.97 -8.64
N THR A 60 -3.41 -2.79 -8.48
CA THR A 60 -3.43 -4.21 -8.81
C THR A 60 -4.42 -4.98 -7.94
N GLY A 61 -4.43 -4.74 -6.62
CA GLY A 61 -5.40 -5.31 -5.69
C GLY A 61 -6.84 -4.92 -6.01
N GLY A 62 -7.08 -3.64 -6.31
CA GLY A 62 -8.38 -3.13 -6.72
C GLY A 62 -8.87 -3.73 -8.06
N TYR A 63 -7.97 -3.96 -9.02
CA TYR A 63 -8.29 -4.66 -10.26
C TYR A 63 -8.65 -6.12 -10.01
N ALA A 64 -7.89 -6.82 -9.16
CA ALA A 64 -8.12 -8.21 -8.81
C ALA A 64 -9.53 -8.45 -8.23
N VAL A 65 -9.94 -7.64 -7.25
CA VAL A 65 -11.27 -7.80 -6.63
C VAL A 65 -12.40 -7.50 -7.61
N ARG A 66 -12.25 -6.53 -8.53
CA ARG A 66 -13.29 -6.21 -9.52
C ARG A 66 -13.45 -7.30 -10.57
N GLN A 67 -12.35 -7.83 -11.09
CA GLN A 67 -12.40 -8.96 -12.04
C GLN A 67 -12.97 -10.21 -11.39
N SER A 68 -12.59 -10.48 -10.14
CA SER A 68 -13.10 -11.65 -9.42
C SER A 68 -14.55 -11.48 -8.98
N ALA A 69 -14.98 -10.27 -8.59
CA ALA A 69 -16.40 -10.00 -8.33
C ALA A 69 -17.23 -10.20 -9.60
N ARG A 70 -16.71 -9.80 -10.77
CA ARG A 70 -17.33 -10.09 -12.07
C ARG A 70 -17.45 -11.58 -12.32
N LEU A 71 -16.35 -12.32 -12.16
CA LEU A 71 -16.37 -13.77 -12.31
C LEU A 71 -17.34 -14.43 -11.31
N ALA A 72 -17.42 -13.93 -10.08
CA ALA A 72 -18.30 -14.47 -9.04
C ALA A 72 -19.78 -14.31 -9.40
N VAL A 73 -20.17 -13.18 -10.01
CA VAL A 73 -21.56 -12.96 -10.45
C VAL A 73 -21.91 -13.73 -11.72
N GLU A 74 -20.94 -13.98 -12.59
CA GLU A 74 -21.11 -14.80 -13.80
C GLU A 74 -21.25 -16.29 -13.44
N LEU A 75 -20.46 -16.79 -12.49
CA LEU A 75 -20.60 -18.15 -11.96
C LEU A 75 -21.88 -18.30 -11.13
N GLY A 76 -22.27 -17.27 -10.38
CA GLY A 76 -23.58 -17.19 -9.75
C GLY A 76 -23.82 -18.25 -8.66
N GLY A 77 -25.05 -18.74 -8.60
CA GLY A 77 -25.55 -19.64 -7.57
C GLY A 77 -26.01 -21.00 -8.10
N ALA A 78 -26.85 -21.67 -7.31
CA ALA A 78 -27.36 -23.00 -7.63
C ALA A 78 -28.20 -23.06 -8.92
N GLN A 79 -28.72 -21.92 -9.40
CA GLN A 79 -29.49 -21.81 -10.63
C GLN A 79 -28.64 -22.07 -11.88
N THR A 80 -27.46 -21.44 -11.97
CA THR A 80 -26.49 -21.72 -13.05
C THR A 80 -25.73 -23.02 -12.81
N ASN A 81 -25.49 -23.38 -11.55
CA ASN A 81 -24.64 -24.52 -11.17
C ASN A 81 -25.33 -25.51 -10.21
N PRO A 82 -26.34 -26.27 -10.67
CA PRO A 82 -27.17 -27.11 -9.79
C PRO A 82 -26.43 -28.32 -9.19
N ARG A 83 -25.28 -28.72 -9.76
CA ARG A 83 -24.50 -29.88 -9.32
C ARG A 83 -23.15 -29.52 -8.70
N ALA A 84 -22.79 -28.23 -8.65
CA ALA A 84 -21.52 -27.79 -8.09
C ALA A 84 -21.65 -27.50 -6.58
N THR A 85 -20.57 -27.68 -5.84
CA THR A 85 -20.49 -27.28 -4.43
C THR A 85 -20.00 -25.83 -4.31
N THR A 86 -20.37 -25.14 -3.23
CA THR A 86 -19.93 -23.75 -2.97
C THR A 86 -18.41 -23.63 -3.05
N THR A 87 -17.71 -24.56 -2.42
CA THR A 87 -16.24 -24.58 -2.42
C THR A 87 -15.65 -24.75 -3.82
N GLN A 88 -16.28 -25.50 -4.73
CA GLN A 88 -15.78 -25.65 -6.10
C GLN A 88 -15.84 -24.32 -6.87
N ILE A 89 -16.98 -23.63 -6.80
CA ILE A 89 -17.18 -22.33 -7.46
C ILE A 89 -16.28 -21.26 -6.84
N ASP A 90 -16.21 -21.23 -5.51
CA ASP A 90 -15.39 -20.26 -4.79
C ASP A 90 -13.91 -20.44 -5.03
N LEU A 91 -13.41 -21.69 -5.06
CA LEU A 91 -12.00 -21.94 -5.37
C LEU A 91 -11.63 -21.46 -6.77
N GLN A 92 -12.57 -21.46 -7.73
CA GLN A 92 -12.32 -20.86 -9.05
C GLN A 92 -12.13 -19.33 -8.94
N ILE A 93 -12.97 -18.66 -8.17
CA ILE A 93 -12.89 -17.21 -7.91
C ILE A 93 -11.60 -16.86 -7.14
N VAL A 94 -11.29 -17.62 -6.09
CA VAL A 94 -10.10 -17.43 -5.25
C VAL A 94 -8.82 -17.66 -6.05
N ARG A 95 -8.76 -18.72 -6.87
CA ARG A 95 -7.61 -19.00 -7.75
C ARG A 95 -7.42 -17.91 -8.81
N ASN A 96 -8.51 -17.40 -9.39
CA ASN A 96 -8.44 -16.29 -10.32
C ASN A 96 -7.90 -15.02 -9.64
N THR A 97 -8.43 -14.69 -8.46
CA THR A 97 -7.91 -13.58 -7.65
C THR A 97 -6.43 -13.76 -7.36
N LEU A 98 -6.03 -14.95 -6.89
CA LEU A 98 -4.64 -15.26 -6.55
C LEU A 98 -3.71 -15.20 -7.75
N ALA A 99 -4.19 -15.53 -8.95
CA ALA A 99 -3.42 -15.41 -10.18
C ALA A 99 -3.13 -13.94 -10.52
N ILE A 100 -4.12 -13.04 -10.34
CA ILE A 100 -3.95 -11.60 -10.58
C ILE A 100 -3.03 -10.97 -9.52
N THR A 101 -3.17 -11.37 -8.24
CA THR A 101 -2.35 -10.81 -7.14
C THR A 101 -0.88 -11.20 -7.21
N ARG A 102 -0.47 -12.13 -8.08
CA ARG A 102 0.96 -12.36 -8.39
C ARG A 102 1.65 -11.12 -8.98
N GLY A 103 0.88 -10.15 -9.49
CA GLY A 103 1.40 -8.86 -9.91
C GLY A 103 1.75 -7.92 -8.75
N LEU A 104 1.37 -8.24 -7.51
CA LEU A 104 1.77 -7.47 -6.34
C LEU A 104 3.27 -7.67 -6.08
N THR A 105 4.02 -6.59 -6.06
CA THR A 105 5.49 -6.63 -6.04
C THR A 105 6.06 -6.62 -4.62
N SER A 106 5.37 -5.95 -3.69
CA SER A 106 5.85 -5.74 -2.32
C SER A 106 4.76 -6.07 -1.30
N ALA A 107 3.89 -7.01 -1.64
CA ALA A 107 2.81 -7.44 -0.78
C ALA A 107 2.65 -8.96 -0.71
N THR A 108 2.11 -9.40 0.43
CA THR A 108 1.72 -10.80 0.66
C THR A 108 0.21 -10.88 0.85
N VAL A 109 -0.45 -11.75 0.08
CA VAL A 109 -1.89 -12.00 0.25
C VAL A 109 -2.10 -12.89 1.48
N VAL A 110 -3.06 -12.51 2.32
CA VAL A 110 -3.36 -13.20 3.58
C VAL A 110 -4.72 -13.89 3.53
N GLU A 111 -5.70 -13.24 2.92
CA GLU A 111 -7.10 -13.70 2.94
C GLU A 111 -7.84 -13.19 1.70
N ILE A 112 -8.65 -14.06 1.11
CA ILE A 112 -9.59 -13.74 0.04
C ILE A 112 -10.96 -14.22 0.51
N ASP A 113 -11.93 -13.32 0.52
CA ASP A 113 -13.28 -13.64 0.96
C ASP A 113 -14.29 -13.39 -0.15
N ILE A 114 -15.32 -14.22 -0.17
CA ILE A 114 -16.51 -14.03 -1.00
C ILE A 114 -17.67 -13.78 -0.03
N TYR A 115 -18.41 -12.69 -0.21
CA TYR A 115 -19.44 -12.29 0.77
C TYR A 115 -20.70 -11.78 0.09
N GLY A 116 -21.82 -11.89 0.78
CA GLY A 116 -23.09 -11.25 0.40
C GLY A 116 -23.27 -9.96 1.20
N PRO A 117 -23.11 -8.77 0.61
CA PRO A 117 -23.25 -7.51 1.35
C PRO A 117 -24.69 -7.31 1.82
N SER A 118 -24.86 -6.89 3.08
CA SER A 118 -26.16 -6.54 3.65
C SER A 118 -26.62 -5.12 3.30
N GLN A 119 -25.72 -4.26 2.84
CA GLN A 119 -25.99 -2.86 2.55
C GLN A 119 -26.02 -2.60 1.04
N ALA A 120 -26.82 -1.61 0.63
CA ALA A 120 -26.91 -1.18 -0.76
C ALA A 120 -25.60 -0.55 -1.28
N ASP A 121 -24.71 -0.10 -0.39
CA ASP A 121 -23.40 0.46 -0.73
C ASP A 121 -22.35 -0.62 -1.09
N GLY A 122 -22.65 -1.90 -0.88
CA GLY A 122 -21.72 -3.00 -1.15
C GLY A 122 -20.52 -3.05 -0.19
N THR A 123 -20.56 -2.32 0.93
CA THR A 123 -19.51 -2.40 1.94
C THR A 123 -19.64 -3.71 2.73
N TYR A 124 -18.51 -4.38 2.96
CA TYR A 124 -18.47 -5.53 3.85
C TYR A 124 -18.69 -5.09 5.30
N ARG A 125 -19.67 -5.70 5.99
CA ARG A 125 -19.90 -5.51 7.43
C ARG A 125 -19.75 -6.82 8.20
N ALA A 126 -19.33 -6.69 9.45
CA ALA A 126 -19.31 -7.84 10.37
C ALA A 126 -20.74 -8.35 10.57
N GLY A 127 -20.97 -9.63 10.25
CA GLY A 127 -22.30 -10.25 10.24
C GLY A 127 -22.82 -10.56 8.84
N ASP A 128 -22.21 -10.00 7.79
CA ASP A 128 -22.50 -10.42 6.42
C ASP A 128 -22.11 -11.89 6.21
N PRO A 129 -22.92 -12.68 5.47
CA PRO A 129 -22.54 -14.04 5.10
C PRO A 129 -21.25 -14.00 4.28
N ILE A 130 -20.29 -14.85 4.63
CA ILE A 130 -18.93 -14.83 4.11
C ILE A 130 -18.36 -16.24 4.00
N ASP A 131 -17.70 -16.49 2.87
CA ASP A 131 -16.86 -17.64 2.61
C ASP A 131 -15.40 -17.16 2.59
N ARG A 132 -14.70 -17.40 3.70
CA ARG A 132 -13.33 -16.97 3.94
C ARG A 132 -12.34 -18.00 3.43
N TYR A 133 -11.31 -17.55 2.72
CA TYR A 133 -10.18 -18.38 2.28
C TYR A 133 -8.86 -17.77 2.74
N LEU A 134 -8.18 -18.49 3.63
CA LEU A 134 -6.86 -18.11 4.14
C LEU A 134 -5.79 -18.52 3.13
N ILE A 135 -4.86 -17.60 2.87
CA ILE A 135 -3.79 -17.77 1.90
C ILE A 135 -2.45 -17.82 2.63
N ASN A 136 -1.70 -18.89 2.40
CA ASN A 136 -0.32 -19.00 2.86
C ASN A 136 0.57 -19.45 1.70
N GLY A 137 1.25 -18.47 1.08
CA GLY A 137 1.94 -18.68 -0.19
C GLY A 137 0.95 -19.08 -1.29
N THR A 138 1.04 -20.31 -1.77
CA THR A 138 0.11 -20.88 -2.77
C THR A 138 -0.97 -21.76 -2.15
N ALA A 139 -0.87 -22.09 -0.85
CA ALA A 139 -1.86 -22.89 -0.17
C ALA A 139 -3.12 -22.06 0.10
N ILE A 140 -4.27 -22.64 -0.21
CA ILE A 140 -5.60 -22.07 0.06
C ILE A 140 -6.27 -22.97 1.10
N THR A 141 -6.65 -22.40 2.23
CA THR A 141 -7.34 -23.12 3.30
C THR A 141 -8.71 -22.48 3.55
N PRO A 142 -9.81 -23.23 3.48
CA PRO A 142 -11.13 -22.69 3.80
C PRO A 142 -11.20 -22.35 5.30
N GLY A 143 -11.72 -21.17 5.61
CA GLY A 143 -12.07 -20.73 6.95
C GLY A 143 -13.56 -20.87 7.19
N THR A 144 -14.18 -19.81 7.74
CA THR A 144 -15.64 -19.71 7.90
C THR A 144 -16.34 -19.75 6.54
N GLN A 145 -17.42 -20.51 6.44
CA GLN A 145 -18.23 -20.64 5.22
C GLN A 145 -19.71 -20.45 5.58
N THR A 146 -20.26 -19.28 5.28
CA THR A 146 -21.65 -18.92 5.60
C THR A 146 -22.41 -18.34 4.41
N PHE A 147 -21.82 -18.32 3.20
CA PHE A 147 -22.44 -17.78 1.99
C PHE A 147 -22.65 -18.82 0.87
N PRO A 148 -23.43 -19.88 1.16
CA PRO A 148 -23.59 -21.01 0.25
C PRO A 148 -24.26 -20.64 -1.08
N LEU A 149 -24.05 -21.46 -2.13
CA LEU A 149 -24.58 -21.23 -3.48
C LEU A 149 -26.10 -21.05 -3.55
N GLN A 150 -26.85 -21.65 -2.62
CA GLN A 150 -28.31 -21.53 -2.54
C GLN A 150 -28.76 -20.09 -2.20
N ASN A 151 -27.91 -19.31 -1.55
CA ASN A 151 -28.21 -17.92 -1.16
C ASN A 151 -27.83 -16.91 -2.27
N ARG A 152 -27.22 -17.38 -3.37
CA ARG A 152 -26.77 -16.57 -4.51
C ARG A 152 -27.86 -16.57 -5.60
N ILE A 153 -28.96 -15.86 -5.34
CA ILE A 153 -30.12 -15.80 -6.22
C ILE A 153 -29.80 -15.00 -7.49
N GLN A 154 -30.21 -15.51 -8.64
CA GLN A 154 -29.99 -14.95 -9.98
C GLN A 154 -31.30 -14.66 -10.73
N MET A 155 -32.44 -14.69 -10.05
CA MET A 155 -33.74 -14.46 -10.68
C MET A 155 -34.14 -12.98 -10.55
N PRO A 156 -34.43 -12.29 -11.67
CA PRO A 156 -35.01 -10.94 -11.62
C PRO A 156 -36.33 -10.92 -10.85
N PRO A 157 -36.63 -9.89 -10.04
CA PRO A 157 -35.83 -8.68 -9.75
C PRO A 157 -34.97 -8.78 -8.47
N ASN A 158 -34.77 -9.99 -7.92
CA ASN A 158 -34.21 -10.21 -6.59
C ASN A 158 -32.79 -10.79 -6.63
N GLU A 159 -31.97 -10.36 -7.57
CA GLU A 159 -30.59 -10.85 -7.70
C GLU A 159 -29.76 -10.50 -6.47
N THR A 160 -29.07 -11.51 -5.93
CA THR A 160 -28.16 -11.33 -4.80
C THR A 160 -26.93 -10.54 -5.25
N SER A 161 -26.48 -9.60 -4.42
CA SER A 161 -25.18 -8.96 -4.63
C SER A 161 -24.08 -9.89 -4.15
N ILE A 162 -23.00 -10.04 -4.91
CA ILE A 162 -21.84 -10.86 -4.55
C ILE A 162 -20.61 -9.97 -4.52
N GLY A 163 -19.92 -9.99 -3.38
CA GLY A 163 -18.70 -9.26 -3.13
C GLY A 163 -17.48 -10.16 -3.06
N VAL A 164 -16.33 -9.62 -3.48
CA VAL A 164 -15.02 -10.22 -3.25
C VAL A 164 -14.19 -9.24 -2.44
N ARG A 165 -13.56 -9.72 -1.37
CA ARG A 165 -12.66 -8.96 -0.49
C ARG A 165 -11.28 -9.59 -0.55
N LEU A 166 -10.26 -8.76 -0.69
CA LEU A 166 -8.86 -9.14 -0.72
C LEU A 166 -8.14 -8.45 0.42
N VAL A 167 -7.49 -9.24 1.27
CA VAL A 167 -6.68 -8.77 2.39
C VAL A 167 -5.23 -9.12 2.12
N TRP A 168 -4.38 -8.10 2.13
CA TRP A 168 -2.95 -8.23 1.86
C TRP A 168 -2.12 -7.36 2.80
N ARG A 169 -0.84 -7.71 2.95
CA ARG A 169 0.12 -6.99 3.79
C ARG A 169 1.21 -6.40 2.92
N TYR A 170 1.28 -5.07 2.89
CA TYR A 170 2.32 -4.30 2.24
C TYR A 170 3.60 -4.32 3.09
N THR A 171 4.75 -4.58 2.47
CA THR A 171 6.07 -4.50 3.12
C THR A 171 6.94 -3.54 2.33
N ALA A 172 7.38 -2.45 2.96
CA ALA A 172 8.14 -1.38 2.33
C ALA A 172 9.53 -1.87 1.87
N PRO A 173 9.83 -1.87 0.56
CA PRO A 173 11.11 -2.38 0.04
C PRO A 173 12.32 -1.58 0.52
N ALA A 174 12.20 -0.25 0.62
CA ALA A 174 13.27 0.60 1.13
C ALA A 174 13.32 0.65 2.66
N GLY A 175 12.40 -0.03 3.36
CA GLY A 175 12.39 -0.14 4.80
C GLY A 175 12.02 1.13 5.55
N VAL A 176 11.45 2.14 4.86
CA VAL A 176 11.02 3.40 5.50
C VAL A 176 9.89 3.16 6.49
N PHE A 177 9.04 2.15 6.23
CA PHE A 177 7.99 1.73 7.14
C PHE A 177 8.40 0.46 7.90
N PRO A 178 8.60 0.53 9.23
CA PRO A 178 9.18 -0.56 10.01
C PRO A 178 8.23 -1.75 10.26
N ARG A 179 6.95 -1.64 9.87
CA ARG A 179 5.96 -2.71 10.07
C ARG A 179 5.11 -2.91 8.81
N PRO A 180 4.82 -4.17 8.44
CA PRO A 180 3.90 -4.43 7.34
C PRO A 180 2.52 -3.83 7.62
N MET A 181 1.95 -3.16 6.62
CA MET A 181 0.63 -2.54 6.73
C MET A 181 -0.42 -3.45 6.11
N GLN A 182 -1.50 -3.72 6.83
CA GLN A 182 -2.62 -4.50 6.30
C GLN A 182 -3.52 -3.58 5.48
N VAL A 183 -3.86 -4.05 4.29
CA VAL A 183 -4.67 -3.33 3.31
C VAL A 183 -5.81 -4.23 2.88
N VAL A 184 -6.99 -3.62 2.69
CA VAL A 184 -8.21 -4.33 2.29
C VAL A 184 -8.78 -3.68 1.04
N ASP A 185 -8.95 -4.49 0.00
CA ASP A 185 -9.66 -4.15 -1.23
C ASP A 185 -10.96 -4.93 -1.28
N TYR A 186 -12.00 -4.33 -1.86
CA TYR A 186 -13.26 -5.01 -2.08
C TYR A 186 -13.96 -4.48 -3.33
N ALA A 187 -14.77 -5.34 -3.94
CA ALA A 187 -15.70 -4.98 -5.00
C ALA A 187 -16.96 -5.83 -4.89
N VAL A 188 -18.09 -5.27 -5.30
CA VAL A 188 -19.40 -5.93 -5.30
C VAL A 188 -20.04 -5.76 -6.66
N MET A 189 -20.69 -6.82 -7.13
CA MET A 189 -21.52 -6.82 -8.34
C MET A 189 -22.84 -7.55 -8.07
N LYS A 190 -23.88 -7.25 -8.86
CA LYS A 190 -25.15 -8.00 -8.84
C LYS A 190 -24.99 -9.29 -9.64
N ALA A 191 -25.54 -10.39 -9.12
CA ALA A 191 -25.52 -11.69 -9.80
C ALA A 191 -26.13 -11.58 -11.21
N ALA A 192 -25.53 -12.26 -12.19
CA ALA A 192 -26.02 -12.21 -13.55
C ALA A 192 -27.40 -12.89 -13.64
N PRO A 193 -28.41 -12.23 -14.24
CA PRO A 193 -29.77 -12.77 -14.27
C PRO A 193 -29.85 -14.00 -15.17
N VAL A 194 -30.58 -15.00 -14.72
CA VAL A 194 -30.90 -16.20 -15.51
C VAL A 194 -32.41 -16.20 -15.77
N LEU A 195 -32.78 -16.24 -17.04
CA LEU A 195 -34.17 -16.50 -17.46
C LEU A 195 -34.36 -18.02 -17.45
N VAL A 196 -35.09 -18.51 -16.45
CA VAL A 196 -35.57 -19.89 -16.40
C VAL A 196 -37.02 -19.90 -16.90
#